data_AF-A0A7G6XVI1-F1
#
_entry.id   AF-A0A7G6XVI1-F1
#
_cell.length_a   1.000
_cell.length_b   1.000
_cell.length_c   1.000
_cell.angle_alpha   90.00
_cell.angle_beta   90.00
_cell.angle_gamma   90.00
#
_symmetry.space_group_name_H-M   'P 1'
#
loop_
_entity.id
_entity.type
_entity.pdbx_description
1 polymer ?
#
loop_
_entity_poly.entity_id
_entity_poly.type
_entity_poly.pdbx_seq_one_letter_code
_entity_poly.pdbx_strand_id
1 'polypeptide(L)'
;MRDVLPGLSAELVRLLEEEGEPDLAICAHDLRLLADCGCGDDFCQSFRTEPHPPGTPYGPGHRNVALLPARGHLILDVVHGRIMFVEVLHRPELRPALTAAFAAALTGGGAPC
;
A
#
# COMPACT_ATOMS: atom_id res chain seq x y z
N MET A 1 -2.17 2.81 8.26
CA MET A 1 -1.86 3.78 7.18
C MET A 1 -2.37 5.17 7.52
N ARG A 2 -3.65 5.31 7.90
CA ARG A 2 -4.29 6.60 8.24
C ARG A 2 -3.45 7.53 9.10
N ASP A 3 -2.81 7.03 10.16
CA ASP A 3 -2.04 7.88 11.08
C ASP A 3 -0.67 8.31 10.52
N VAL A 4 -0.15 7.55 9.56
CA VAL A 4 1.17 7.78 8.94
C VAL A 4 1.04 8.61 7.66
N LEU A 5 0.03 8.29 6.85
CA LEU A 5 -0.22 8.87 5.54
C LEU A 5 -1.71 9.24 5.39
N PRO A 6 -2.23 10.17 6.20
CA PRO A 6 -3.64 10.52 6.17
C PRO A 6 -4.09 11.03 4.79
N GLY A 7 -3.23 11.80 4.11
CA GLY A 7 -3.49 12.30 2.77
C GLY A 7 -3.61 11.19 1.72
N LEU A 8 -2.71 10.20 1.74
CA LEU A 8 -2.79 9.06 0.83
C LEU A 8 -4.03 8.20 1.15
N SER A 9 -4.36 8.03 2.43
CA SER A 9 -5.56 7.30 2.85
C SER A 9 -6.82 7.92 2.27
N ALA A 10 -6.99 9.24 2.42
CA ALA A 10 -8.14 9.95 1.89
C ALA A 10 -8.18 9.92 0.36
N GLU A 11 -7.02 10.04 -0.30
CA GLU A 11 -6.92 9.98 -1.75
C GLU A 11 -7.29 8.60 -2.30
N LEU A 12 -6.81 7.51 -1.68
CA LEU A 12 -7.17 6.15 -2.06
C LEU A 12 -8.66 5.88 -1.94
N VAL A 13 -9.28 6.30 -0.82
CA VAL A 13 -10.74 6.16 -0.62
C VAL A 13 -11.50 6.87 -1.74
N ARG A 14 -11.18 8.15 -2.00
CA ARG A 14 -11.84 8.93 -3.06
C ARG A 14 -11.66 8.30 -4.44
N LEU A 15 -10.43 7.90 -4.79
CA LEU A 15 -10.14 7.31 -6.10
C LEU A 15 -10.84 5.95 -6.29
N LEU A 16 -10.95 5.15 -5.23
CA LEU A 16 -11.67 3.87 -5.29
C LEU A 16 -13.17 4.08 -5.44
N GLU A 17 -13.76 5.07 -4.77
CA GLU A 17 -15.16 5.44 -4.98
C GLU A 17 -15.41 5.90 -6.43
N GLU A 18 -14.51 6.71 -7.00
CA GLU A 18 -14.59 7.17 -8.40
C GLU A 18 -14.43 6.03 -9.41
N GLU A 19 -13.59 5.04 -9.11
CA GLU A 19 -13.40 3.84 -9.94
C GLU A 19 -14.55 2.82 -9.81
N GLY A 20 -15.52 3.08 -8.93
CA GLY A 20 -16.67 2.19 -8.71
C GLY A 20 -16.36 1.00 -7.79
N GLU A 21 -15.39 1.16 -6.90
CA GLU A 21 -14.87 0.13 -5.98
C GLU A 21 -15.18 0.47 -4.49
N PRO A 22 -16.45 0.62 -4.09
CA PRO A 22 -16.80 1.10 -2.75
C PRO A 22 -16.38 0.15 -1.62
N ASP A 23 -16.40 -1.16 -1.86
CA ASP A 23 -15.96 -2.14 -0.86
C ASP A 23 -14.45 -2.03 -0.60
N LEU A 24 -13.66 -1.78 -1.66
CA LEU A 24 -12.24 -1.51 -1.52
C LEU A 24 -11.97 -0.16 -0.87
N ALA A 25 -12.81 0.85 -1.12
CA ALA A 25 -12.71 2.14 -0.46
C ALA A 25 -12.88 2.00 1.07
N ILE A 26 -13.80 1.15 1.52
CA ILE A 26 -13.95 0.80 2.95
C ILE A 26 -12.67 0.14 3.48
N CYS A 27 -12.09 -0.81 2.75
CA CYS A 27 -10.82 -1.43 3.14
C CYS A 27 -9.66 -0.43 3.16
N ALA A 28 -9.61 0.51 2.22
CA ALA A 28 -8.57 1.52 2.08
C ALA A 28 -8.49 2.46 3.31
N HIS A 29 -9.61 2.61 4.02
CA HIS A 29 -9.72 3.44 5.22
C HIS A 29 -8.76 3.02 6.34
N ASP A 30 -8.43 1.72 6.43
CA ASP A 30 -7.65 1.13 7.53
C ASP A 30 -6.54 0.16 7.04
N LEU A 31 -5.89 0.49 5.92
CA LEU A 31 -4.78 -0.32 5.43
C LEU A 31 -3.62 -0.36 6.42
N ARG A 32 -3.02 -1.54 6.54
CA ARG A 32 -1.79 -1.76 7.30
C ARG A 32 -0.59 -1.39 6.44
N LEU A 33 0.46 -0.86 7.08
CA LEU A 33 1.78 -0.75 6.46
C LEU A 33 2.60 -1.92 6.98
N LEU A 34 2.64 -3.04 6.24
CA LEU A 34 3.26 -4.27 6.72
C LEU A 34 4.75 -4.32 6.42
N ALA A 35 5.11 -4.10 5.15
CA ALA A 35 6.49 -4.11 4.69
C ALA A 35 6.62 -3.23 3.45
N ASP A 36 7.78 -2.63 3.24
CA ASP A 36 8.09 -1.95 1.99
C ASP A 36 8.31 -2.96 0.85
N CYS A 37 8.37 -2.46 -0.38
CA CYS A 37 8.64 -3.25 -1.57
C CYS A 37 10.04 -3.89 -1.56
N GLY A 38 11.04 -3.20 -1.00
CA GLY A 38 12.42 -3.67 -0.90
C GLY A 38 13.26 -3.59 -2.19
N CYS A 39 12.76 -3.00 -3.28
CA CYS A 39 13.54 -2.89 -4.53
C CYS A 39 14.68 -1.85 -4.44
N GLY A 40 14.60 -0.89 -3.51
CA GLY A 40 15.60 0.16 -3.33
C GLY A 40 15.55 1.28 -4.37
N ASP A 41 14.58 1.25 -5.29
CA ASP A 41 14.48 2.26 -6.34
C ASP A 41 13.95 3.60 -5.83
N ASP A 42 14.57 4.69 -6.30
CA ASP A 42 14.21 6.05 -5.92
C ASP A 42 12.85 6.53 -6.43
N PHE A 43 12.19 5.81 -7.31
CA PHE A 43 10.82 6.15 -7.72
C PHE A 43 9.77 5.30 -7.01
N CYS A 44 10.16 4.22 -6.32
CA CYS A 44 9.25 3.25 -5.70
C CYS A 44 9.08 3.52 -4.21
N GLN A 45 7.84 3.68 -3.78
CA GLN A 45 7.43 3.80 -2.36
C GLN A 45 6.36 2.76 -2.02
N SER A 46 6.26 1.72 -2.84
CA SER A 46 5.24 0.70 -2.75
C SER A 46 5.37 -0.14 -1.48
N PHE A 47 4.26 -0.67 -0.99
CA PHE A 47 4.22 -1.43 0.26
C PHE A 47 3.17 -2.53 0.26
N ARG A 48 3.44 -3.58 1.03
CA ARG A 48 2.50 -4.66 1.35
C ARG A 48 1.57 -4.24 2.47
N THR A 49 0.31 -4.62 2.33
CA THR A 49 -0.73 -4.48 3.36
C THR A 49 -1.03 -5.81 4.05
N GLU A 50 -0.73 -6.93 3.38
CA GLU A 50 -0.93 -8.30 3.87
C GLU A 50 0.32 -9.17 3.67
N PRO A 51 0.52 -10.23 4.48
CA PRO A 51 1.64 -11.15 4.31
C PRO A 51 1.55 -11.88 2.97
N HIS A 52 2.65 -11.89 2.22
CA HIS A 52 2.75 -12.63 0.95
C HIS A 52 4.18 -13.13 0.73
N PRO A 53 4.41 -14.43 0.43
CA PRO A 53 5.75 -14.95 0.19
C PRO A 53 6.44 -14.26 -1.00
N PRO A 54 7.66 -13.73 -0.82
CA PRO A 54 8.41 -13.10 -1.90
C PRO A 54 8.61 -14.04 -3.10
N GLY A 55 8.51 -13.49 -4.31
CA GLY A 55 8.75 -14.23 -5.56
C GLY A 55 7.64 -15.20 -5.96
N THR A 56 6.51 -15.24 -5.24
CA THR A 56 5.35 -16.07 -5.61
C THR A 56 4.23 -15.23 -6.21
N PRO A 57 3.46 -15.74 -7.19
CA PRO A 57 2.28 -15.05 -7.71
C PRO A 57 1.14 -15.08 -6.68
N TYR A 58 0.23 -14.10 -6.74
CA TYR A 58 -0.95 -14.05 -5.87
C TYR A 58 -1.99 -15.16 -6.15
N GLY A 59 -2.03 -15.69 -7.37
CA GLY A 59 -2.93 -16.78 -7.75
C GLY A 59 -4.35 -16.33 -8.15
N PRO A 60 -5.32 -17.25 -8.18
CA PRO A 60 -6.68 -16.98 -8.62
C PRO A 60 -7.35 -15.85 -7.82
N GLY A 61 -8.17 -15.04 -8.49
CA GLY A 61 -8.86 -13.91 -7.87
C GLY A 61 -7.98 -12.66 -7.68
N HIS A 62 -6.71 -12.72 -8.09
CA HIS A 62 -5.86 -11.54 -8.24
C HIS A 62 -6.34 -10.67 -9.40
N ARG A 63 -6.39 -9.36 -9.15
CA ARG A 63 -6.55 -8.33 -10.18
C ARG A 63 -5.82 -7.06 -9.77
N ASN A 64 -5.52 -6.23 -10.77
CA ASN A 64 -5.02 -4.88 -10.57
C ASN A 64 -6.16 -3.88 -10.61
N VAL A 65 -6.12 -2.89 -9.71
CA VAL A 65 -6.95 -1.68 -9.77
C VAL A 65 -6.02 -0.50 -9.99
N ALA A 66 -5.95 -0.02 -11.23
CA ALA A 66 -5.14 1.13 -11.59
C ALA A 66 -5.96 2.40 -11.36
N LEU A 67 -5.56 3.21 -10.39
CA LEU A 67 -6.25 4.45 -10.04
C LEU A 67 -5.68 5.62 -10.85
N LEU A 68 -6.45 6.71 -10.95
CA LEU A 68 -6.07 7.92 -11.68
C LEU A 68 -5.80 9.11 -10.73
N PRO A 69 -4.67 9.09 -9.99
CA PRO A 69 -4.32 10.21 -9.13
C PRO A 69 -3.86 11.44 -9.94
N ALA A 70 -3.88 12.61 -9.30
CA ALA A 70 -3.35 13.84 -9.91
C ALA A 70 -1.81 13.85 -10.05
N ARG A 71 -1.10 13.00 -9.30
CA ARG A 71 0.37 12.91 -9.28
C ARG A 71 0.83 11.46 -9.16
N GLY A 72 1.91 11.11 -9.85
CA GLY A 72 2.52 9.78 -9.79
C GLY A 72 1.54 8.67 -10.20
N HIS A 73 1.86 7.43 -9.84
CA HIS A 73 0.98 6.27 -10.10
C HIS A 73 0.54 5.62 -8.79
N LEU A 74 -0.72 5.16 -8.77
CA LEU A 74 -1.29 4.35 -7.71
C LEU A 74 -1.98 3.14 -8.32
N ILE A 75 -1.44 1.94 -8.07
CA ILE A 75 -2.02 0.67 -8.51
C ILE A 75 -2.18 -0.24 -7.31
N LEU A 76 -3.32 -0.92 -7.20
CA LEU A 76 -3.58 -1.86 -6.11
C LEU A 76 -3.58 -3.28 -6.64
N ASP A 77 -2.81 -4.17 -6.00
CA ASP A 77 -3.01 -5.60 -6.15
C ASP A 77 -4.12 -6.04 -5.20
N VAL A 78 -5.19 -6.58 -5.76
CA VAL A 78 -6.36 -7.03 -5.01
C VAL A 78 -6.54 -8.52 -5.19
N VAL A 79 -6.73 -9.25 -4.09
CA VAL A 79 -7.05 -10.69 -4.09
C VAL A 79 -8.36 -10.88 -3.33
N HIS A 80 -9.39 -11.35 -4.02
CA HIS A 80 -10.72 -11.60 -3.43
C HIS A 80 -11.26 -10.41 -2.59
N GLY A 81 -11.13 -9.19 -3.12
CA GLY A 81 -11.61 -7.97 -2.46
C GLY A 81 -10.69 -7.45 -1.34
N ARG A 82 -9.51 -8.03 -1.14
CA ARG A 82 -8.50 -7.51 -0.21
C ARG A 82 -7.37 -6.86 -0.97
N ILE A 83 -7.02 -5.65 -0.59
CA ILE A 83 -5.82 -4.96 -1.08
C ILE A 83 -4.63 -5.65 -0.41
N MET A 84 -3.76 -6.27 -1.21
CA MET A 84 -2.56 -6.99 -0.76
C MET A 84 -1.29 -6.13 -0.87
N PHE A 85 -1.28 -5.23 -1.85
CA PHE A 85 -0.16 -4.36 -2.16
C PHE A 85 -0.65 -3.04 -2.74
N VAL A 86 0.03 -1.97 -2.37
CA VAL A 86 -0.19 -0.63 -2.91
C VAL A 86 1.08 -0.22 -3.63
N GLU A 87 1.01 -0.14 -4.95
CA GLU A 87 2.07 0.39 -5.78
C GLU A 87 2.02 1.91 -5.78
N VAL A 88 3.10 2.53 -5.29
CA VAL A 88 3.23 3.98 -5.17
C VAL A 88 4.48 4.38 -5.93
N LEU A 89 4.30 4.92 -7.14
CA LEU A 89 5.41 5.34 -7.99
C LEU A 89 5.46 6.85 -8.19
N HIS A 90 6.66 7.40 -8.24
CA HIS A 90 6.94 8.81 -8.52
C HIS A 90 6.26 9.76 -7.52
N ARG A 91 6.25 9.39 -6.23
CA ARG A 91 5.74 10.21 -5.11
C ARG A 91 6.77 10.35 -4.00
N PRO A 92 7.94 10.97 -4.29
CA PRO A 92 9.04 11.07 -3.35
C PRO A 92 8.65 11.77 -2.03
N GLU A 93 7.60 12.60 -2.04
CA GLU A 93 7.07 13.27 -0.85
C GLU A 93 6.54 12.31 0.23
N LEU A 94 6.19 11.06 -0.13
CA LEU A 94 5.69 10.06 0.82
C LEU A 94 6.81 9.27 1.51
N ARG A 95 8.03 9.32 0.98
CA ARG A 95 9.17 8.54 1.48
C ARG A 95 9.48 8.79 2.95
N PRO A 96 9.61 10.04 3.44
CA PRO A 96 10.02 10.27 4.83
C PRO A 96 9.09 9.61 5.84
N ALA A 97 7.77 9.69 5.62
CA ALA A 97 6.77 9.10 6.49
C ALA A 97 6.79 7.57 6.45
N LEU A 98 6.93 6.97 5.26
CA LEU A 98 7.03 5.51 5.09
C LEU A 98 8.31 4.96 5.71
N THR A 99 9.47 5.60 5.49
CA THR A 99 10.74 5.20 6.11
C THR A 99 10.64 5.24 7.62
N ALA A 100 10.06 6.30 8.19
CA ALA A 100 9.87 6.41 9.64
C ALA A 100 8.95 5.29 10.18
N ALA A 101 7.85 4.98 9.48
CA ALA A 101 6.91 3.94 9.89
C ALA A 101 7.53 2.54 9.87
N PHE A 102 8.26 2.18 8.81
CA PHE A 102 8.92 0.87 8.74
C PHE A 102 10.09 0.75 9.72
N ALA A 103 10.83 1.83 9.96
CA ALA A 103 11.84 1.86 11.01
C ALA A 103 11.24 1.63 12.40
N ALA A 104 10.12 2.27 12.72
CA ALA A 104 9.41 2.07 13.99
C ALA A 104 8.84 0.65 14.16
N ALA A 105 8.37 0.03 13.07
CA ALA A 105 7.89 -1.36 13.10
C ALA A 105 9.01 -2.35 13.40
N LEU A 106 10.22 -2.12 12.87
CA LEU A 106 11.40 -2.97 13.11
C LEU A 106 11.93 -2.86 14.55
N THR A 107 11.78 -1.69 15.20
CA THR A 107 12.20 -1.51 16.60
C THR A 107 11.19 -2.05 17.62
N GLY A 108 9.92 -2.24 17.23
CA GLY A 108 8.87 -2.84 18.06
C GLY A 108 8.82 -4.38 18.04
N GLY A 109 9.52 -5.03 17.10
CA GLY A 109 9.63 -6.48 16.99
C GLY A 109 10.71 -7.05 17.91
N GLY A 110 10.39 -7.17 19.21
CA GLY A 110 11.25 -7.87 20.16
C GLY A 110 11.61 -9.29 19.69
N ALA A 111 12.86 -9.66 19.91
CA ALA A 111 13.44 -10.96 19.61
C ALA A 111 12.58 -12.14 20.14
N PRO A 112 12.42 -13.25 19.40
CA PRO A 112 11.93 -14.49 20.00
C PRO A 112 12.99 -15.07 20.94
N CYS A 113 12.50 -15.55 22.09
CA CYS A 113 13.23 -16.25 23.15
C CYS A 113 13.90 -17.53 22.66
#